data_AF-A0A8C2G6L3-F1
#
_entry.id   AF-A0A8C2G6L3-F1
#
_cell.length_a   1.000
_cell.length_b   1.000
_cell.length_c   1.000
_cell.angle_alpha   90.00
_cell.angle_beta   90.00
_cell.angle_gamma   90.00
#
_symmetry.space_group_name_H-M   'P 1'
#
loop_
_entity.id
_entity.type
_entity.pdbx_description
1 polymer ?
#
loop_
_entity_poly.entity_id
_entity_poly.type
_entity_poly.pdbx_seq_one_letter_code
_entity_poly.pdbx_strand_id
1 'polypeptide(L)'
;ACVSMSKLSIKEQSGCRKLLRLLALDDLFALKDTVTNRLIAVESTQEAIEAIITYSQDAEELLKRKKVHREVIFKYLANEGVAVLPNSEKQQLIRRTIEYWSSGERLLFCPNLEGQGLKCMSSAHGLVLVAVAGTIHRDNACLGIFEKVFGLIRSPMDNNRWKIKNVNIKVEAQNAITDRKLPVITYDSKELLSLCD
;
A
#
# COMPACT_ATOMS: atom_id res chain seq x y z
N ALA A 1 8.73 -27.21 5.61
CA ALA A 1 7.29 -26.94 5.46
C ALA A 1 7.14 -25.57 4.80
N CYS A 2 6.56 -25.51 3.60
CA CYS A 2 6.34 -24.25 2.91
C CYS A 2 5.17 -23.54 3.60
N VAL A 3 5.48 -22.55 4.46
CA VAL A 3 4.44 -21.67 4.99
C VAL A 3 3.93 -20.87 3.81
N SER A 4 2.71 -21.15 3.37
CA SER A 4 2.03 -20.33 2.36
C SER A 4 1.94 -18.90 2.91
N MET A 5 2.83 -18.03 2.45
CA MET A 5 2.80 -16.62 2.81
C MET A 5 1.62 -16.00 2.09
N SER A 6 0.51 -15.77 2.80
CA SER A 6 -0.63 -15.02 2.29
C SER A 6 -0.13 -13.64 1.84
N LYS A 7 -0.57 -13.17 0.66
CA LYS A 7 -0.16 -11.85 0.13
C LYS A 7 -0.75 -10.67 0.89
N LEU A 8 -1.83 -10.90 1.64
CA LEU A 8 -2.46 -9.90 2.50
C LEU A 8 -1.50 -9.45 3.61
N SER A 9 -1.52 -8.17 3.96
CA SER A 9 -0.77 -7.63 5.09
C SER A 9 -1.23 -8.25 6.41
N ILE A 10 -0.38 -8.20 7.44
CA ILE A 10 -0.72 -8.77 8.77
C ILE A 10 -2.04 -8.18 9.30
N LYS A 11 -2.25 -6.87 9.07
CA LYS A 11 -3.46 -6.17 9.52
C LYS A 11 -4.68 -6.57 8.70
N GLU A 12 -4.54 -6.74 7.39
CA GLU A 12 -5.59 -7.29 6.52
C GLU A 12 -5.95 -8.71 6.91
N GLN A 13 -4.97 -9.59 7.15
CA GLN A 13 -5.24 -10.97 7.58
C GLN A 13 -5.99 -10.99 8.92
N SER A 14 -5.56 -10.19 9.89
CA SER A 14 -6.23 -10.07 11.20
C SER A 14 -7.67 -9.54 11.05
N GLY A 15 -7.85 -8.48 10.24
CA GLY A 15 -9.15 -7.91 9.92
C GLY A 15 -10.08 -8.90 9.23
N CYS A 16 -9.59 -9.60 8.22
CA CYS A 16 -10.30 -10.67 7.53
C CYS A 16 -10.74 -11.78 8.49
N ARG A 17 -9.89 -12.27 9.40
CA ARG A 17 -10.29 -13.28 10.40
C ARG A 17 -11.48 -12.82 11.23
N LYS A 18 -11.43 -11.58 11.72
CA LYS A 18 -12.53 -11.01 12.53
C LYS A 18 -13.81 -10.83 11.72
N LEU A 19 -13.71 -10.32 10.50
CA LEU A 19 -14.85 -10.08 9.61
C LEU A 19 -15.50 -11.40 9.16
N LEU A 20 -14.71 -12.40 8.77
CA LEU A 20 -15.19 -13.70 8.31
C LEU A 20 -15.92 -14.48 9.42
N ARG A 21 -15.55 -14.27 10.70
CA ARG A 21 -16.29 -14.82 11.86
C ARG A 21 -17.69 -14.25 12.03
N LEU A 22 -18.01 -13.12 11.40
CA LEU A 22 -19.35 -12.53 11.42
C LEU A 22 -20.26 -13.09 10.32
N LEU A 23 -19.73 -13.88 9.38
CA LEU A 23 -20.52 -14.53 8.34
C LEU A 23 -21.30 -15.72 8.92
N ALA A 24 -22.48 -15.97 8.36
CA ALA A 24 -23.19 -17.23 8.56
C ALA A 24 -22.36 -18.39 7.99
N LEU A 25 -22.49 -19.59 8.59
CA LEU A 25 -21.72 -20.77 8.19
C LEU A 25 -21.86 -21.07 6.69
N ASP A 26 -23.09 -21.07 6.17
CA ASP A 26 -23.36 -21.36 4.76
C ASP A 26 -22.68 -20.35 3.80
N ASP A 27 -22.68 -19.07 4.18
CA ASP A 27 -22.04 -18.01 3.39
C ASP A 27 -20.51 -18.11 3.46
N LEU A 28 -19.96 -18.47 4.62
CA LEU A 28 -18.53 -18.70 4.81
C LEU A 28 -18.04 -19.87 3.94
N PHE A 29 -18.74 -21.01 3.96
CA PHE A 29 -18.36 -22.18 3.14
C PHE A 29 -18.53 -21.89 1.64
N ALA A 30 -19.60 -21.20 1.23
CA ALA A 30 -19.77 -20.78 -0.17
C ALA A 30 -18.69 -19.79 -0.62
N LEU A 31 -18.28 -18.87 0.26
CA LEU A 31 -17.18 -17.94 0.00
C LEU A 31 -15.85 -18.68 -0.15
N LYS A 32 -15.55 -19.60 0.78
CA LYS A 32 -14.37 -20.48 0.71
C LYS A 32 -14.32 -21.20 -0.63
N ASP A 33 -15.40 -21.85 -1.05
CA ASP A 33 -15.42 -22.63 -2.30
C ASP A 33 -15.08 -21.76 -3.51
N THR A 34 -15.56 -20.51 -3.50
CA THR A 34 -15.30 -19.53 -4.55
C THR A 34 -13.84 -19.05 -4.52
N VAL A 35 -13.26 -18.83 -3.32
CA VAL A 35 -11.89 -18.32 -3.17
C VAL A 35 -10.85 -19.42 -3.45
N THR A 36 -11.13 -20.65 -3.05
CA THR A 36 -10.21 -21.79 -3.22
C THR A 36 -10.45 -22.58 -4.50
N ASN A 37 -11.38 -22.15 -5.37
CA ASN A 37 -11.84 -22.90 -6.55
C ASN A 37 -12.21 -24.36 -6.21
N ARG A 38 -12.83 -24.60 -5.04
CA ARG A 38 -13.17 -25.93 -4.50
C ARG A 38 -12.01 -26.93 -4.38
N LEU A 39 -10.76 -26.47 -4.46
CA LEU A 39 -9.56 -27.33 -4.37
C LEU A 39 -9.30 -27.86 -2.95
N ILE A 40 -9.93 -27.26 -1.93
CA ILE A 40 -9.68 -27.58 -0.53
C ILE A 40 -10.98 -28.06 0.09
N ALA A 41 -10.97 -29.26 0.65
CA ALA A 41 -12.00 -29.71 1.58
C ALA A 41 -11.63 -29.22 2.98
N VAL A 42 -12.57 -28.58 3.67
CA VAL A 42 -12.43 -28.19 5.08
C VAL A 42 -13.72 -28.52 5.79
N GLU A 43 -13.57 -29.01 7.01
CA GLU A 43 -14.68 -29.50 7.82
C GLU A 43 -15.01 -28.52 8.95
N SER A 44 -14.06 -27.64 9.30
CA SER A 44 -14.22 -26.67 10.37
C SER A 44 -14.30 -25.21 9.87
N THR A 45 -15.01 -24.39 10.65
CA THR A 45 -15.09 -22.93 10.43
C THR A 45 -13.71 -22.28 10.43
N GLN A 46 -12.81 -22.72 11.32
CA GLN A 46 -11.49 -22.12 11.46
C GLN A 46 -10.60 -22.43 10.25
N GLU A 47 -10.61 -23.67 9.75
CA GLU A 47 -9.86 -24.01 8.55
C GLU A 47 -10.42 -23.31 7.30
N ALA A 48 -11.75 -23.12 7.21
CA ALA A 48 -12.35 -22.35 6.13
C ALA A 48 -11.88 -20.89 6.11
N ILE A 49 -11.77 -20.25 7.28
CA ILE A 49 -11.24 -18.89 7.40
C ILE A 49 -9.77 -18.83 6.96
N GLU A 50 -8.93 -19.73 7.45
CA GLU A 50 -7.50 -19.74 7.09
C GLU A 50 -7.30 -20.06 5.61
N ALA A 51 -8.12 -20.95 5.03
CA ALA A 51 -8.10 -21.24 3.59
C ALA A 51 -8.46 -20.01 2.75
N ILE A 52 -9.51 -19.26 3.12
CA ILE A 52 -9.89 -18.01 2.45
C ILE A 52 -8.73 -17.01 2.49
N ILE A 53 -8.12 -16.79 3.66
CA ILE A 53 -7.04 -15.83 3.83
C ILE A 53 -5.81 -16.24 3.02
N THR A 54 -5.47 -17.52 3.05
CA THR A 54 -4.30 -18.07 2.36
C THR A 54 -4.40 -17.93 0.85
N TYR A 55 -5.59 -18.15 0.28
CA TYR A 55 -5.81 -18.11 -1.17
C TYR A 55 -6.20 -16.72 -1.68
N SER A 56 -6.55 -15.78 -0.79
CA SER A 56 -6.85 -14.41 -1.16
C SER A 56 -5.56 -13.62 -1.45
N GLN A 57 -5.54 -12.97 -2.61
CA GLN A 57 -4.42 -12.13 -3.04
C GLN A 57 -4.69 -10.64 -2.78
N ASP A 58 -5.96 -10.26 -2.70
CA ASP A 58 -6.44 -8.89 -2.60
C ASP A 58 -7.63 -8.84 -1.63
N ALA A 59 -7.51 -7.99 -0.61
CA ALA A 59 -8.53 -7.79 0.41
C ALA A 59 -9.80 -7.13 -0.14
N GLU A 60 -9.66 -6.18 -1.06
CA GLU A 60 -10.76 -5.46 -1.67
C GLU A 60 -11.61 -6.39 -2.55
N GLU A 61 -10.97 -7.22 -3.38
CA GLU A 61 -11.66 -8.24 -4.18
C GLU A 61 -12.41 -9.25 -3.31
N LEU A 62 -11.82 -9.65 -2.18
CA LEU A 62 -12.48 -10.52 -1.21
C LEU A 62 -13.77 -9.89 -0.67
N LEU A 63 -13.71 -8.63 -0.24
CA LEU A 63 -14.88 -7.93 0.31
C LEU A 63 -15.95 -7.61 -0.76
N LYS A 64 -15.56 -7.50 -2.04
CA LYS A 64 -16.51 -7.34 -3.15
C LYS A 64 -17.35 -8.58 -3.41
N ARG A 65 -16.90 -9.79 -3.02
CA ARG A 65 -17.63 -11.05 -3.27
C ARG A 65 -19.06 -11.02 -2.70
N LYS A 66 -19.98 -11.68 -3.40
CA LYS A 66 -21.44 -11.63 -3.15
C LYS A 66 -21.82 -12.07 -1.74
N LYS A 67 -21.09 -13.03 -1.17
CA LYS A 67 -21.31 -13.58 0.17
C LYS A 67 -20.87 -12.66 1.31
N VAL A 68 -20.04 -11.66 1.02
CA VAL A 68 -19.69 -10.62 1.99
C VAL A 68 -20.73 -9.50 1.88
N HIS A 69 -21.76 -9.54 2.72
CA HIS A 69 -22.86 -8.57 2.65
C HIS A 69 -22.49 -7.22 3.29
N ARG A 70 -23.18 -6.14 2.87
CA ARG A 70 -22.97 -4.76 3.40
C ARG A 70 -23.02 -4.75 4.93
N GLU A 71 -24.00 -5.43 5.49
CA GLU A 71 -24.26 -5.47 6.94
C GLU A 71 -23.10 -6.10 7.72
N VAL A 72 -22.44 -7.11 7.14
CA VAL A 72 -21.29 -7.77 7.76
C VAL A 72 -20.11 -6.80 7.85
N ILE A 73 -19.85 -6.04 6.77
CA ILE A 73 -18.78 -5.04 6.74
C ILE A 73 -19.11 -3.88 7.69
N PHE A 74 -20.37 -3.41 7.70
CA PHE A 74 -20.83 -2.35 8.60
C PHE A 74 -20.64 -2.76 10.07
N LYS A 75 -21.13 -3.95 10.44
CA LYS A 75 -20.99 -4.51 11.78
C LYS A 75 -19.53 -4.68 12.18
N TYR A 76 -18.68 -5.16 11.27
CA TYR A 76 -17.24 -5.26 11.51
C TYR A 76 -16.62 -3.90 11.85
N LEU A 77 -16.85 -2.87 11.02
CA LEU A 77 -16.30 -1.53 11.24
C LEU A 77 -16.79 -0.92 12.56
N ALA A 78 -18.08 -1.10 12.88
CA ALA A 78 -18.64 -0.66 14.16
C ALA A 78 -17.97 -1.35 15.36
N ASN A 79 -17.74 -2.67 15.28
CA ASN A 79 -17.05 -3.43 16.33
C ASN A 79 -15.59 -2.99 16.52
N GLU A 80 -14.93 -2.52 15.46
CA GLU A 80 -13.57 -1.97 15.52
C GLU A 80 -13.53 -0.49 15.93
N GLY A 81 -14.68 0.13 16.22
CA GLY A 81 -14.76 1.53 16.61
C GLY A 81 -14.55 2.52 15.45
N VAL A 82 -14.68 2.08 14.21
CA VAL A 82 -14.55 2.93 13.02
C VAL A 82 -15.90 3.59 12.72
N ALA A 83 -15.97 4.91 12.86
CA ALA A 83 -17.18 5.67 12.55
C ALA A 83 -17.54 5.59 11.05
N VAL A 84 -18.77 5.16 10.75
CA VAL A 84 -19.36 5.09 9.42
C VAL A 84 -20.84 5.47 9.47
N LEU A 85 -21.36 6.01 8.36
CA LEU A 85 -22.78 6.37 8.30
C LEU A 85 -23.65 5.10 8.12
N PRO A 86 -24.80 4.99 8.79
CA PRO A 86 -25.66 3.81 8.67
C PRO A 86 -26.12 3.53 7.23
N ASN A 87 -26.29 4.57 6.42
CA ASN A 87 -26.73 4.51 5.02
C ASN A 87 -25.58 4.34 4.01
N SER A 88 -24.33 4.18 4.45
CA SER A 88 -23.18 4.02 3.55
C SER A 88 -23.32 2.80 2.64
N GLU A 89 -23.06 2.97 1.35
CA GLU A 89 -23.13 1.87 0.38
C GLU A 89 -22.01 0.84 0.63
N LYS A 90 -22.20 -0.40 0.13
CA LYS A 90 -21.21 -1.48 0.29
C LYS A 90 -19.81 -1.04 -0.19
N GLN A 91 -19.71 -0.35 -1.33
CA GLN A 91 -18.43 0.11 -1.86
C GLN A 91 -17.74 1.13 -0.93
N GLN A 92 -18.50 2.04 -0.31
CA GLN A 92 -17.94 2.99 0.65
C GLN A 92 -17.43 2.28 1.91
N LEU A 93 -18.15 1.28 2.40
CA LEU A 93 -17.72 0.47 3.54
C LEU A 93 -16.47 -0.36 3.23
N ILE A 94 -16.39 -0.94 2.02
CA ILE A 94 -15.18 -1.64 1.55
C ILE A 94 -14.01 -0.68 1.56
N ARG A 95 -14.13 0.47 0.90
CA ARG A 95 -13.07 1.49 0.86
C ARG A 95 -12.63 1.88 2.26
N ARG A 96 -13.58 2.13 3.17
CA ARG A 96 -13.26 2.48 4.56
C ARG A 96 -12.56 1.35 5.32
N THR A 97 -12.91 0.10 5.02
CA THR A 97 -12.26 -1.09 5.59
C THR A 97 -10.81 -1.19 5.12
N ILE A 98 -10.55 -1.00 3.83
CA ILE A 98 -9.19 -0.99 3.28
C ILE A 98 -8.39 0.16 3.89
N GLU A 99 -8.94 1.37 3.96
CA GLU A 99 -8.28 2.51 4.63
C GLU A 99 -7.96 2.20 6.10
N TYR A 100 -8.87 1.57 6.82
CA TYR A 100 -8.65 1.16 8.20
C TYR A 100 -7.56 0.09 8.31
N TRP A 101 -7.53 -0.91 7.42
CA TRP A 101 -6.49 -1.94 7.40
C TRP A 101 -5.13 -1.41 6.95
N SER A 102 -5.09 -0.40 6.09
CA SER A 102 -3.86 0.30 5.71
C SER A 102 -3.44 1.38 6.72
N SER A 103 -4.31 1.78 7.66
CA SER A 103 -3.98 2.82 8.63
C SER A 103 -2.82 2.36 9.53
N GLY A 104 -1.76 3.15 9.58
CA GLY A 104 -0.54 2.80 10.32
C GLY A 104 0.43 1.90 9.56
N GLU A 105 0.17 1.55 8.28
CA GLU A 105 1.22 1.01 7.42
C GLU A 105 2.33 2.05 7.29
N ARG A 106 3.54 1.68 7.72
CA ARG A 106 4.73 2.52 7.61
C ARG A 106 5.46 2.12 6.34
N LEU A 107 5.31 2.93 5.30
CA LEU A 107 6.18 2.85 4.14
C LEU A 107 7.54 3.43 4.51
N LEU A 108 8.58 2.62 4.34
CA LEU A 108 9.96 3.05 4.50
C LEU A 108 10.51 3.45 3.14
N PHE A 109 10.97 4.69 3.04
CA PHE A 109 11.69 5.19 1.88
C PHE A 109 13.18 5.07 2.17
N CYS A 110 13.84 4.16 1.47
CA CYS A 110 15.27 3.90 1.59
C CYS A 110 16.00 4.59 0.43
N PRO A 111 16.53 5.81 0.60
CA PRO A 111 17.23 6.52 -0.46
C PRO A 111 18.54 5.81 -0.82
N ASN A 112 18.87 5.77 -2.10
CA ASN A 112 20.22 5.43 -2.54
C ASN A 112 21.09 6.69 -2.48
N LEU A 113 21.99 6.74 -1.49
CA LEU A 113 22.93 7.86 -1.31
C LEU A 113 24.27 7.65 -2.05
N GLU A 114 24.41 6.54 -2.78
CA GLU A 114 25.62 6.17 -3.50
C GLU A 114 25.50 6.40 -5.00
N GLY A 115 26.63 6.68 -5.66
CA GLY A 115 26.74 6.76 -7.11
C GLY A 115 25.73 7.71 -7.75
N GLN A 116 24.88 7.17 -8.62
CA GLN A 116 23.85 7.90 -9.40
C GLN A 116 22.47 7.96 -8.70
N GLY A 117 22.40 7.62 -7.42
CA GLY A 117 21.16 7.71 -6.63
C GLY A 117 20.75 9.14 -6.26
N LEU A 118 21.65 10.12 -6.41
CA LEU A 118 21.41 11.52 -6.09
C LEU A 118 21.83 12.42 -7.26
N LYS A 119 21.02 13.44 -7.55
CA LYS A 119 21.37 14.51 -8.51
C LYS A 119 20.91 15.86 -7.97
N CYS A 120 21.78 16.85 -8.02
CA CYS A 120 21.48 18.20 -7.55
C CYS A 120 21.71 19.21 -8.67
N MET A 121 20.86 20.24 -8.74
CA MET A 121 21.10 21.39 -9.61
C MET A 121 20.53 22.68 -9.04
N SER A 122 21.08 23.81 -9.44
CA SER A 122 20.59 25.15 -9.08
C SER A 122 20.15 25.91 -10.34
N SER A 123 18.96 26.48 -10.29
CA SER A 123 18.46 27.45 -11.28
C SER A 123 19.11 28.82 -11.06
N ALA A 124 19.23 29.59 -12.14
CA ALA A 124 19.67 30.99 -12.10
C ALA A 124 18.79 31.86 -11.17
N HIS A 125 17.53 31.49 -10.98
CA HIS A 125 16.57 32.22 -10.13
C HIS A 125 16.61 31.81 -8.65
N GLY A 126 17.62 31.03 -8.23
CA GLY A 126 17.86 30.69 -6.82
C GLY A 126 17.06 29.48 -6.29
N LEU A 127 16.35 28.77 -7.16
CA LEU A 127 15.76 27.47 -6.83
C LEU A 127 16.82 26.36 -6.91
N VAL A 128 16.90 25.52 -5.87
CA VAL A 128 17.80 24.36 -5.83
C VAL A 128 16.97 23.08 -5.90
N LEU A 129 17.21 22.26 -6.92
CA LEU A 129 16.60 20.94 -7.04
C LEU A 129 17.52 19.87 -6.45
N VAL A 130 16.95 19.00 -5.62
CA VAL A 130 17.59 17.80 -5.07
C VAL A 130 16.73 16.60 -5.47
N ALA A 131 17.23 15.78 -6.38
CA ALA A 131 16.61 14.55 -6.84
C ALA A 131 17.27 13.34 -6.17
N VAL A 132 16.46 12.44 -5.60
CA VAL A 132 16.91 11.20 -4.95
C VAL A 132 16.11 10.00 -5.47
N ALA A 133 16.82 8.95 -5.89
CA ALA A 133 16.26 7.65 -6.20
C ALA A 133 16.37 6.74 -4.98
N GLY A 134 15.45 5.81 -4.82
CA GLY A 134 15.47 4.87 -3.71
C GLY A 134 14.45 3.76 -3.84
N THR A 135 14.29 2.96 -2.79
CA THR A 135 13.30 1.88 -2.73
C THR A 135 12.22 2.19 -1.70
N ILE A 136 10.99 1.76 -1.99
CA ILE A 136 9.86 1.81 -1.07
C ILE A 136 9.68 0.42 -0.49
N HIS A 137 9.67 0.31 0.84
CA HIS A 137 9.45 -0.95 1.55
C HIS A 137 8.23 -0.88 2.44
N ARG A 138 7.56 -2.02 2.58
CA ARG A 138 6.58 -2.30 3.64
C ARG A 138 7.08 -3.53 4.39
N ASP A 139 7.34 -3.38 5.69
CA ASP A 139 7.99 -4.40 6.50
C ASP A 139 9.30 -4.89 5.85
N ASN A 140 9.39 -6.18 5.50
CA ASN A 140 10.55 -6.77 4.81
C ASN A 140 10.38 -6.88 3.29
N ALA A 141 9.28 -6.35 2.73
CA ALA A 141 8.97 -6.44 1.32
C ALA A 141 9.30 -5.13 0.58
N CYS A 142 10.18 -5.20 -0.42
CA CYS A 142 10.41 -4.11 -1.37
C CYS A 142 9.21 -4.02 -2.32
N LEU A 143 8.50 -2.89 -2.29
CA LEU A 143 7.31 -2.63 -3.10
C LEU A 143 7.66 -2.04 -4.47
N GLY A 144 8.82 -1.37 -4.57
CA GLY A 144 9.23 -0.72 -5.81
C GLY A 144 10.32 0.32 -5.62
N ILE A 145 10.55 1.07 -6.69
CA ILE A 145 11.54 2.14 -6.77
C ILE A 145 10.81 3.48 -6.78
N PHE A 146 11.41 4.50 -6.16
CA PHE A 146 10.94 5.87 -6.26
C PHE A 146 12.06 6.79 -6.74
N GLU A 147 11.68 7.86 -7.42
CA GLU A 147 12.51 9.04 -7.66
C GLU A 147 11.77 10.25 -7.11
N LYS A 148 12.40 11.02 -6.23
CA LYS A 148 11.79 12.18 -5.58
C LYS A 148 12.64 13.42 -5.81
N VAL A 149 12.04 14.47 -6.35
CA VAL A 149 12.69 15.76 -6.60
C VAL A 149 12.12 16.80 -5.66
N PHE A 150 12.97 17.42 -4.87
CA PHE A 150 12.64 18.55 -4.01
C PHE A 150 13.19 19.83 -4.62
N GLY A 151 12.34 20.82 -4.87
CA GLY A 151 12.81 22.18 -5.13
C GLY A 151 12.81 22.99 -3.86
N LEU A 152 13.96 23.57 -3.56
CA LEU A 152 14.30 24.25 -2.33
C LEU A 152 14.65 25.70 -2.62
N ILE A 153 14.09 26.63 -1.83
CA ILE A 153 14.48 28.03 -1.83
C ILE A 153 15.17 28.32 -0.51
N ARG A 154 16.39 28.89 -0.58
CA ARG A 154 17.12 29.31 0.62
C ARG A 154 16.48 30.57 1.20
N SER A 155 16.30 30.61 2.52
CA SER A 155 15.85 31.81 3.21
C SER A 155 16.92 32.91 3.11
N PRO A 156 16.55 34.15 2.75
CA PRO A 156 17.49 35.27 2.77
C PRO A 156 17.94 35.68 4.18
N MET A 157 17.11 35.39 5.19
CA MET A 157 17.27 35.92 6.55
C MET A 157 18.05 34.99 7.48
N ASP A 158 18.20 33.71 7.12
CA ASP A 158 18.82 32.69 7.99
C ASP A 158 19.71 31.76 7.17
N ASN A 159 20.97 31.64 7.61
CA ASN A 159 21.95 30.82 6.94
C ASN A 159 21.56 29.34 7.06
N ASN A 160 21.53 28.64 5.94
CA ASN A 160 21.18 27.21 5.84
C ASN A 160 19.73 26.85 6.19
N ARG A 161 18.80 27.82 6.20
CA ARG A 161 17.36 27.53 6.24
C ARG A 161 16.81 27.42 4.83
N TRP A 162 16.14 26.31 4.53
CA TRP A 162 15.55 26.03 3.21
C TRP A 162 14.04 25.80 3.33
N LYS A 163 13.28 26.32 2.36
CA LYS A 163 11.84 26.06 2.22
C LYS A 163 11.61 25.19 0.99
N ILE A 164 10.78 24.16 1.13
CA ILE A 164 10.33 23.35 -0.01
C ILE A 164 9.32 24.16 -0.83
N LYS A 165 9.65 24.44 -2.10
CA LYS A 165 8.76 25.10 -3.09
C LYS A 165 7.86 24.07 -3.75
N ASN A 166 8.44 22.99 -4.25
CA ASN A 166 7.75 21.90 -4.94
C ASN A 166 8.36 20.55 -4.59
N VAL A 167 7.53 19.51 -4.68
CA VAL A 167 7.93 18.10 -4.51
C VAL A 167 7.33 17.33 -5.66
N ASN A 168 8.17 16.66 -6.44
CA ASN A 168 7.73 15.73 -7.48
C ASN A 168 8.15 14.33 -7.06
N ILE A 169 7.28 13.35 -7.29
CA ILE A 169 7.57 11.94 -7.00
C ILE A 169 7.12 11.07 -8.17
N LYS A 170 8.01 10.18 -8.59
CA LYS A 170 7.76 9.10 -9.54
C LYS A 170 7.92 7.80 -8.77
N VAL A 171 6.94 6.90 -8.89
CA VAL A 171 6.96 5.59 -8.25
C VAL A 171 6.75 4.52 -9.30
N GLU A 172 7.59 3.50 -9.28
CA GLU A 172 7.49 2.33 -10.13
C GLU A 172 7.33 1.09 -9.26
N ALA A 173 6.18 0.42 -9.36
CA ALA A 173 5.92 -0.81 -8.64
C ALA A 173 6.74 -1.96 -9.24
N GLN A 174 7.41 -2.75 -8.41
CA GLN A 174 8.11 -3.94 -8.88
C GLN A 174 7.22 -5.17 -8.74
N ASN A 175 6.84 -5.76 -9.88
CA ASN A 175 6.20 -7.07 -9.91
C ASN A 175 7.28 -8.14 -9.64
N ALA A 176 7.07 -8.96 -8.61
CA ALA A 176 7.82 -10.17 -8.24
C ALA A 176 9.24 -10.32 -8.85
N ILE A 177 10.24 -9.88 -8.09
CA ILE A 177 11.66 -10.31 -8.06
C ILE A 177 12.17 -10.93 -9.37
N THR A 178 12.93 -10.18 -10.17
CA THR A 178 14.01 -10.78 -10.99
C THR A 178 15.23 -9.88 -11.26
N ASP A 179 15.22 -8.57 -10.97
CA ASP A 179 16.46 -7.81 -11.07
C ASP A 179 16.56 -6.71 -10.00
N ARG A 180 17.50 -6.88 -9.06
CA ARG A 180 17.81 -5.90 -8.00
C ARG A 180 18.68 -4.80 -8.58
N LYS A 181 18.16 -4.07 -9.57
CA LYS A 181 18.84 -2.90 -10.12
C LYS A 181 18.91 -1.83 -9.03
N LEU A 182 20.11 -1.29 -8.78
CA LEU A 182 20.28 -0.18 -7.85
C LEU A 182 19.44 1.02 -8.32
N PRO A 183 18.64 1.65 -7.43
CA PRO A 183 17.86 2.83 -7.77
C PRO A 183 18.78 3.96 -8.25
N VAL A 184 18.57 4.42 -9.47
CA VAL A 184 19.32 5.54 -10.06
C VAL A 184 18.36 6.60 -10.55
N ILE A 185 18.80 7.86 -10.54
CA ILE A 185 18.03 8.96 -11.13
C ILE A 185 17.95 8.75 -12.65
N THR A 186 16.73 8.68 -13.16
CA THR A 186 16.44 8.63 -14.60
C THR A 186 16.18 10.01 -15.18
N TYR A 187 15.85 11.00 -14.35
CA TYR A 187 15.66 12.38 -14.78
C TYR A 187 16.90 12.93 -15.50
N ASP A 188 16.72 13.27 -16.77
CA ASP A 188 17.76 14.00 -17.51
C ASP A 188 17.83 15.47 -17.06
N SER A 189 18.81 16.21 -17.58
CA SER A 189 18.99 17.62 -17.17
C SER A 189 17.87 18.54 -17.70
N LYS A 190 17.24 18.24 -18.83
CA LYS A 190 16.14 19.03 -19.40
C LYS A 190 14.85 18.82 -18.59
N GLU A 191 14.57 17.58 -18.22
CA GLU A 191 13.43 17.22 -17.38
C GLU A 191 13.53 17.83 -15.98
N LEU A 192 14.73 17.97 -15.41
CA LEU A 192 14.88 18.69 -14.14
C LEU A 192 14.73 20.20 -14.32
N LEU A 193 15.23 20.77 -15.43
CA LEU A 193 15.09 22.20 -15.70
C LEU A 193 13.63 22.61 -15.84
N SER A 194 12.79 21.80 -16.48
CA SER A 194 11.35 22.09 -16.59
C SER A 194 10.61 22.09 -15.24
N LEU A 195 11.19 21.52 -14.18
CA LEU A 195 10.66 21.60 -12.82
C LEU A 195 11.07 22.88 -12.08
N CYS A 196 11.92 23.72 -12.70
CA CYS A 196 12.35 24.99 -12.15
C CYS A 196 11.40 26.15 -12.47
N ASP A 197 10.71 26.06 -13.60
CA ASP A 197 9.72 27.04 -14.09
C ASP A 197 8.42 26.94 -13.29
#